data_AF-A0A524M1S2-F1
#
_entry.id   AF-A0A524M1S2-F1
#
_cell.length_a   1.000
_cell.length_b   1.000
_cell.length_c   1.000
_cell.angle_alpha   90.00
_cell.angle_beta   90.00
_cell.angle_gamma   90.00
#
_symmetry.space_group_name_H-M   'P 1'
#
loop_
_entity.id
_entity.type
_entity.pdbx_description
1 polymer ?
#
loop_
_entity_poly.entity_id
_entity_poly.type
_entity_poly.pdbx_seq_one_letter_code
_entity_poly.pdbx_strand_id
1 'polypeptide(L)'
;MLEEFDIVIHDYDESMADGVAKMWNTWDELWPGSFTQGNPYTAERVKKQYATLSALAILIAIDQESKKPVGSCTLFAHWRDKEAAYIGTLGVSPKALG
;
A
#
# COMPACT_ATOMS: atom_id res chain seq x y z
N MET A 1 17.48 -4.56 -23.14
CA MET A 1 16.08 -4.99 -22.95
C MET A 1 15.71 -4.54 -21.56
N LEU A 2 14.81 -3.56 -21.45
CA LEU A 2 14.18 -3.28 -20.16
C LEU A 2 13.28 -4.48 -19.90
N GLU A 3 13.49 -5.20 -18.81
CA GLU A 3 12.48 -6.13 -18.33
C GLU A 3 11.20 -5.31 -18.16
N GLU A 4 10.15 -5.64 -18.91
CA GLU A 4 8.82 -5.14 -18.60
C GLU A 4 8.47 -5.73 -17.24
N PHE A 5 8.60 -4.92 -16.20
CA PHE A 5 8.09 -5.29 -14.90
C PHE A 5 6.57 -5.35 -15.04
N ASP A 6 5.98 -6.53 -14.84
CA ASP A 6 4.52 -6.71 -14.79
C ASP A 6 3.86 -5.90 -13.66
N ILE A 7 4.65 -5.21 -12.83
CA ILE A 7 4.20 -4.37 -11.73
C ILE A 7 4.53 -2.90 -12.01
N VAL A 8 3.53 -2.02 -11.91
CA VAL A 8 3.68 -0.56 -12.05
C VAL A 8 3.27 0.13 -10.76
N ILE A 9 3.99 1.17 -10.37
CA ILE A 9 3.66 2.00 -9.20
C ILE A 9 2.76 3.16 -9.64
N HIS A 10 1.63 3.33 -8.97
CA HIS A 10 0.70 4.44 -9.17
C HIS A 10 0.50 5.21 -7.87
N ASP A 11 0.23 6.52 -7.99
CA ASP A 11 -0.39 7.26 -6.89
C ASP A 11 -1.77 6.67 -6.59
N TYR A 12 -2.08 6.54 -5.31
CA TYR A 12 -3.39 6.09 -4.87
C TYR A 12 -4.48 7.06 -5.31
N ASP A 13 -5.55 6.51 -5.84
CA ASP A 13 -6.83 7.18 -5.99
C ASP A 13 -7.94 6.39 -5.29
N GLU A 14 -9.04 7.05 -4.95
CA GLU A 14 -10.12 6.42 -4.19
C GLU A 14 -10.79 5.21 -4.86
N SER A 15 -10.71 5.07 -6.19
CA SER A 15 -11.23 3.91 -6.89
C SER A 15 -10.45 2.63 -6.55
N MET A 16 -9.20 2.76 -6.09
CA MET A 16 -8.36 1.64 -5.67
C MET A 16 -8.70 1.10 -4.28
N ALA A 17 -9.53 1.80 -3.49
CA ALA A 17 -9.75 1.51 -2.07
C ALA A 17 -10.18 0.06 -1.79
N ASP A 18 -11.06 -0.50 -2.62
CA ASP A 18 -11.50 -1.91 -2.49
C ASP A 18 -10.36 -2.90 -2.75
N GLY A 19 -9.55 -2.65 -3.78
CA GLY A 19 -8.39 -3.47 -4.09
C GLY A 19 -7.34 -3.41 -2.98
N VAL A 20 -7.07 -2.22 -2.45
CA VAL A 20 -6.14 -2.02 -1.32
C VAL A 20 -6.64 -2.72 -0.07
N ALA A 21 -7.95 -2.63 0.25
CA ALA A 21 -8.52 -3.33 1.39
C ALA A 21 -8.34 -4.85 1.28
N LYS A 22 -8.65 -5.43 0.11
CA LYS A 22 -8.45 -6.86 -0.16
C LYS A 22 -6.98 -7.27 -0.02
N MET A 23 -6.08 -6.46 -0.56
CA MET A 23 -4.63 -6.68 -0.48
C MET A 23 -4.14 -6.63 0.98
N TRP A 24 -4.46 -5.59 1.74
CA TRP A 24 -4.07 -5.46 3.15
C TRP A 24 -4.60 -6.59 4.03
N ASN A 25 -5.80 -7.09 3.75
CA ASN A 25 -6.35 -8.25 4.45
C ASN A 25 -5.57 -9.55 4.20
N THR A 26 -4.61 -9.57 3.26
CA THR A 26 -3.68 -10.71 3.06
C THR A 26 -2.40 -10.59 3.87
N TRP A 27 -2.14 -9.47 4.56
CA TRP A 27 -0.83 -9.20 5.19
C TRP A 27 -0.71 -9.75 6.61
N ASP A 28 -1.80 -10.25 7.21
CA ASP A 28 -1.84 -10.64 8.62
C ASP A 28 -0.76 -11.65 9.01
N GLU A 29 -0.46 -12.63 8.15
CA GLU A 29 0.54 -13.66 8.42
C GLU A 29 1.98 -13.14 8.37
N LEU A 30 2.23 -12.04 7.64
CA LEU A 30 3.56 -11.47 7.43
C LEU A 30 3.88 -10.31 8.37
N TRP A 31 2.89 -9.77 9.06
CA TRP A 31 3.07 -8.61 9.93
C TRP A 31 3.11 -9.00 11.40
N PRO A 32 4.11 -8.53 12.17
CA PRO A 32 4.16 -8.74 13.61
C PRO A 32 2.88 -8.25 14.29
N GLY A 33 2.17 -9.16 14.95
CA GLY A 33 0.92 -8.84 15.64
C GLY A 33 -0.31 -8.68 14.75
N SER A 34 -0.27 -9.10 13.47
CA SER A 34 -1.32 -8.93 12.45
C SER A 34 -1.51 -7.49 11.97
N PHE A 35 -1.66 -7.30 10.65
CA PHE A 35 -1.92 -6.01 10.03
C PHE A 35 -3.31 -5.47 10.36
N THR A 36 -4.31 -6.33 10.28
CA THR A 36 -5.72 -5.98 10.49
C THR A 36 -6.08 -5.87 11.97
N GLN A 37 -5.27 -6.44 12.86
CA GLN A 37 -5.54 -6.58 14.30
C GLN A 37 -6.88 -7.29 14.56
N GLY A 38 -7.21 -8.27 13.71
CA GLY A 38 -8.46 -9.04 13.78
C GLY A 38 -9.71 -8.31 13.27
N ASN A 39 -9.56 -7.08 12.75
CA ASN A 39 -10.65 -6.34 12.12
C ASN A 39 -10.32 -6.10 10.64
N PRO A 40 -10.94 -6.81 9.69
CA PRO A 40 -10.67 -6.63 8.27
C PRO A 40 -10.87 -5.18 7.79
N TYR A 41 -10.09 -4.78 6.80
CA TYR A 41 -10.28 -3.53 6.08
C TYR A 41 -11.45 -3.63 5.10
N THR A 42 -12.23 -2.56 5.04
CA THR A 42 -13.18 -2.25 3.97
C THR A 42 -12.66 -1.09 3.13
N ALA A 43 -13.25 -0.87 1.95
CA ALA A 43 -12.95 0.29 1.12
C ALA A 43 -13.17 1.61 1.88
N GLU A 44 -14.25 1.75 2.67
CA GLU A 44 -14.48 2.98 3.44
C GLU A 44 -13.40 3.19 4.51
N ARG A 45 -12.93 2.11 5.14
CA ARG A 45 -11.86 2.19 6.15
C ARG A 45 -10.54 2.62 5.51
N VAL A 46 -10.20 2.11 4.33
CA VAL A 46 -9.01 2.56 3.57
C VAL A 46 -9.11 4.05 3.25
N LYS A 47 -10.23 4.48 2.66
CA LYS A 47 -10.46 5.89 2.33
C LYS A 47 -10.34 6.79 3.56
N LYS A 48 -11.01 6.42 4.66
CA LYS A 48 -10.94 7.16 5.92
C LYS A 48 -9.51 7.22 6.45
N GLN A 49 -8.78 6.12 6.43
CA GLN A 49 -7.40 6.08 6.91
C GLN A 49 -6.50 6.99 6.08
N TYR A 50 -6.50 6.84 4.76
CA TYR A 50 -5.66 7.66 3.88
C TYR A 50 -6.04 9.14 3.90
N ALA A 51 -7.33 9.49 4.03
CA ALA A 51 -7.76 10.89 4.18
C ALA A 51 -7.25 11.56 5.46
N THR A 52 -6.91 10.78 6.49
CA THR A 52 -6.34 11.32 7.75
C THR A 52 -4.81 11.48 7.71
N LEU A 53 -4.14 10.96 6.68
CA LEU A 53 -2.69 11.04 6.57
C LEU A 53 -2.26 12.35 5.92
N SER A 54 -1.28 13.04 6.51
CA SER A 54 -0.51 14.09 5.84
C SER A 54 0.69 13.48 5.10
N ALA A 55 0.41 12.54 4.20
CA ALA A 55 1.44 11.87 3.40
C ALA A 55 1.89 12.77 2.24
N LEU A 56 3.18 12.70 1.89
CA LEU A 56 3.71 13.26 0.64
C LEU A 56 3.20 12.48 -0.57
N ALA A 57 3.12 11.16 -0.45
CA ALA A 57 2.58 10.27 -1.46
C ALA A 57 2.04 8.99 -0.81
N ILE A 58 1.04 8.41 -1.45
CA ILE A 58 0.52 7.08 -1.15
C ILE A 58 0.66 6.31 -2.45
N LEU A 59 1.56 5.33 -2.46
CA LEU A 59 2.00 4.63 -3.67
C LEU A 59 1.50 3.20 -3.63
N ILE A 60 0.84 2.78 -4.70
CA ILE A 60 0.28 1.44 -4.84
C ILE A 60 0.99 0.72 -5.98
N ALA A 61 1.52 -0.47 -5.70
CA ALA A 61 2.05 -1.37 -6.72
C ALA A 61 0.88 -2.16 -7.35
N ILE A 62 0.72 -2.05 -8.66
CA ILE A 62 -0.35 -2.68 -9.43
C ILE A 62 0.24 -3.71 -10.38
N ASP A 63 -0.24 -4.95 -10.26
CA ASP A 63 -0.01 -6.00 -11.26
C ASP A 63 -0.80 -5.69 -12.53
N GLN A 64 -0.10 -5.58 -13.66
CA GLN A 64 -0.66 -5.22 -14.95
C GLN A 64 -1.46 -6.36 -15.60
N GLU A 65 -1.23 -7.61 -15.24
CA GLU A 65 -2.03 -8.74 -15.73
C GLU A 65 -3.37 -8.78 -15.00
N SER A 66 -3.33 -8.85 -13.67
CA SER A 66 -4.56 -8.98 -12.86
C SER A 66 -5.28 -7.66 -12.61
N LYS A 67 -4.63 -6.52 -12.89
CA LYS A 67 -5.08 -5.14 -12.57
C LYS A 67 -5.39 -4.92 -11.09
N LYS A 68 -4.67 -5.63 -10.20
CA LYS A 68 -4.90 -5.59 -8.75
C LYS A 68 -3.74 -4.96 -8.01
N PRO A 69 -4.01 -4.25 -6.90
CA PRO A 69 -3.00 -3.90 -5.92
C PRO A 69 -2.30 -5.15 -5.37
N VAL A 70 -0.97 -5.13 -5.40
CA VAL A 70 -0.10 -6.15 -4.83
C VAL A 70 0.85 -5.60 -3.77
N GLY A 71 1.04 -4.27 -3.70
CA GLY A 71 1.80 -3.63 -2.63
C GLY A 71 1.34 -2.20 -2.34
N SER A 72 1.71 -1.70 -1.17
CA SER A 72 1.42 -0.32 -0.75
C SER A 72 2.61 0.27 0.00
N CYS A 73 2.87 1.55 -0.24
CA CYS A 73 3.86 2.38 0.44
C CYS A 73 3.24 3.75 0.80
N THR A 74 3.39 4.21 2.04
CA THR A 74 3.08 5.61 2.40
C THR A 74 4.36 6.37 2.70
N LEU A 75 4.50 7.53 2.06
CA LEU A 75 5.67 8.40 2.20
C LEU A 75 5.28 9.66 2.98
N PHE A 76 6.07 10.03 3.97
CA PHE A 76 5.88 11.23 4.78
C PHE A 76 7.13 12.12 4.71
N ALA A 77 6.98 13.41 4.97
CA ALA A 77 8.13 14.27 5.19
C ALA A 77 8.87 13.84 6.46
N HIS A 78 10.20 13.82 6.43
CA HIS A 78 10.96 13.60 7.65
C HIS A 78 10.87 14.83 8.55
N TRP A 79 10.63 14.63 9.85
CA TRP A 79 10.33 15.73 10.79
C TRP A 79 11.51 16.68 11.03
N ARG A 80 12.75 16.23 10.78
CA ARG A 80 13.98 16.99 11.07
C ARG A 80 14.73 17.47 9.83
N ASP A 81 14.58 16.77 8.71
CA ASP A 81 15.36 17.01 7.51
C ASP A 81 14.40 17.19 6.33
N LYS A 82 14.46 18.37 5.70
CA LYS A 82 13.54 18.77 4.64
C LYS A 82 13.83 18.07 3.30
N GLU A 83 15.03 17.51 3.16
CA GLU A 83 15.45 16.75 1.97
C GLU A 83 15.32 15.24 2.17
N ALA A 84 14.75 14.80 3.32
CA ALA A 84 14.53 13.40 3.63
C ALA A 84 13.03 13.07 3.75
N ALA A 85 12.70 11.81 3.45
CA ALA A 85 11.37 11.25 3.62
C ALA A 85 11.38 10.05 4.57
N TYR A 86 10.24 9.81 5.21
CA TYR A 86 9.99 8.68 6.08
C TYR A 86 8.99 7.73 5.42
N ILE A 87 9.34 6.45 5.36
CA ILE A 87 8.42 5.40 4.93
C ILE A 87 7.56 5.00 6.13
N GLY A 88 6.24 5.16 6.01
CA GLY A 88 5.29 4.67 6.99
C GLY A 88 4.96 3.20 6.74
N THR A 89 3.76 2.94 6.22
CA THR A 89 3.34 1.58 5.87
C THR A 89 4.07 1.16 4.60
N LEU A 90 4.83 0.06 4.66
CA LEU A 90 5.39 -0.62 3.50
C LEU A 90 5.06 -2.11 3.59
N GLY A 91 4.49 -2.66 2.53
CA GLY A 91 4.21 -4.08 2.44
C GLY A 91 3.77 -4.52 1.06
N VAL A 92 3.87 -5.82 0.83
CA VAL A 92 3.50 -6.50 -0.41
C VAL A 92 2.71 -7.75 -0.04
N SER A 93 1.69 -8.11 -0.83
CA SER A 93 0.93 -9.33 -0.64
C SER A 93 1.83 -10.57 -0.65
N PRO A 94 1.55 -11.59 0.19
CA PRO A 94 2.37 -12.80 0.28
C PRO A 94 2.60 -13.51 -1.06
N LYS A 95 1.65 -13.42 -2.00
CA LYS A 95 1.77 -14.00 -3.34
C LYS A 95 2.90 -13.43 -4.19
N ALA A 96 3.43 -12.26 -3.82
CA ALA A 96 4.57 -11.66 -4.49
C ALA A 96 5.91 -12.01 -3.81
N LEU A 97 5.90 -12.85 -2.75
CA LEU A 97 7.11 -13.35 -2.12
C LEU A 97 7.68 -14.53 -2.93
N GLY A 98 8.58 -14.22 -3.87
CA GLY A 98 9.48 -15.19 -4.54
C GLY A 98 8.83 -16.48 -5.04
#